data_AF-A0AAN9B9J5-F1
#
_entry.id   AF-A0AAN9B9J5-F1
#
_cell.length_a   1.000
_cell.length_b   1.000
_cell.length_c   1.000
_cell.angle_alpha   90.00
_cell.angle_beta   90.00
_cell.angle_gamma   90.00
#
_symmetry.space_group_name_H-M   'P 1'
#
loop_
_entity.id
_entity.type
_entity.pdbx_description
1 polymer ?
#
loop_
_entity_poly.entity_id
_entity_poly.type
_entity_poly.pdbx_seq_one_letter_code
_entity_poly.pdbx_strand_id
1 'polypeptide(L)'
;MHCIAPEYGGSNPVTIKVDIYAFGMCALEMAALGIQGNGDGKVVTDEDIQDTLNVLENPLQRDFLRLCIQKDPNKRPTARELLFNPVLFEVHSLKLLAAHRFIKSNTYQQENLTDENYLSKWDPSKVMAIIQSKGGQPIEWKCSQVPALEVEKFLEDVKNGIYPLTAFAMMTPPTRPRAITPELAESVKSDTPEPYDQETRMLLNVTSYIQPAAEDGKNPFIVVQCRMDDKMNRQLQAELTEELTPSFLAEELIQLGFINEVDREKVTNQLKDSISSKQNPNCAANGVSMESSQLPAPILSS
;
A
#
# COMPACT_ATOMS: atom_id res chain seq x y z
N MET A 1 -18.98 6.92 10.46
CA MET A 1 -17.61 7.48 10.41
C MET A 1 -17.20 7.89 11.81
N HIS A 2 -16.26 7.19 12.45
CA HIS A 2 -15.82 7.43 13.84
C HIS A 2 -14.58 8.34 13.97
N CYS A 3 -13.92 8.68 12.86
CA CYS A 3 -12.76 9.57 12.85
C CYS A 3 -13.11 11.06 12.79
N ILE A 4 -14.35 11.43 13.10
CA ILE A 4 -14.82 12.82 13.06
C ILE A 4 -14.61 13.45 14.44
N ALA A 5 -13.96 14.62 14.46
CA ALA A 5 -13.70 15.36 15.69
C ALA A 5 -15.00 15.87 16.33
N PRO A 6 -15.13 15.92 17.67
CA PRO A 6 -16.38 16.29 18.34
C PRO A 6 -16.89 17.71 18.03
N GLU A 7 -15.99 18.63 17.68
CA GLU A 7 -16.33 19.99 17.27
C GLU A 7 -16.82 20.10 15.82
N TYR A 8 -16.61 19.06 15.01
CA TYR A 8 -16.99 19.04 13.61
C TYR A 8 -18.52 18.92 13.51
N GLY A 9 -19.19 19.97 13.05
CA GLY A 9 -20.65 20.08 13.03
C GLY A 9 -21.27 20.83 14.22
N GLY A 10 -20.45 21.32 15.16
CA GLY A 10 -20.88 22.21 16.25
C GLY A 10 -20.83 23.70 15.88
N SER A 11 -21.21 24.58 16.82
CA SER A 11 -21.16 26.05 16.65
C SER A 11 -19.77 26.66 16.79
N ASN A 12 -18.76 25.87 17.18
CA ASN A 12 -17.38 26.33 17.37
C ASN A 12 -16.64 26.42 16.03
N PRO A 13 -15.70 27.36 15.88
CA PRO A 13 -14.88 27.43 14.67
C PRO A 13 -14.05 26.15 14.53
N VAL A 14 -14.21 25.49 13.37
CA VAL A 14 -13.38 24.35 12.99
C VAL A 14 -11.95 24.83 12.75
N THR A 15 -10.99 24.16 13.36
CA THR A 15 -9.55 24.45 13.19
C THR A 15 -8.83 23.21 12.67
N ILE A 16 -7.57 23.35 12.26
CA ILE A 16 -6.70 22.23 11.85
C ILE A 16 -6.51 21.16 12.94
N LYS A 17 -6.98 21.38 14.18
CA LYS A 17 -6.98 20.38 15.25
C LYS A 17 -7.89 19.21 14.94
N VAL A 18 -8.89 19.35 14.06
CA VAL A 18 -9.75 18.23 13.62
C VAL A 18 -8.93 17.12 12.97
N ASP A 19 -7.89 17.48 12.20
CA ASP A 19 -6.99 16.52 11.55
C ASP A 19 -6.15 15.76 12.58
N ILE A 20 -5.79 16.42 13.68
CA ILE A 20 -5.08 15.78 14.81
C ILE A 20 -5.95 14.71 15.48
N TYR A 21 -7.24 15.00 15.65
CA TYR A 21 -8.19 14.04 16.20
C TYR A 21 -8.38 12.85 15.26
N ALA A 22 -8.63 13.12 13.97
CA ALA A 22 -8.78 12.09 12.95
C ALA A 22 -7.53 11.20 12.86
N PHE A 23 -6.34 11.80 12.87
CA PHE A 23 -5.06 11.10 12.97
C PHE A 23 -4.99 10.20 14.20
N GLY A 24 -5.34 10.72 15.39
CA GLY A 24 -5.34 9.95 16.63
C GLY A 24 -6.28 8.74 16.58
N MET A 25 -7.48 8.91 16.03
CA MET A 25 -8.46 7.82 15.87
C MET A 25 -7.96 6.74 14.90
N CYS A 26 -7.43 7.14 13.74
CA CYS A 26 -6.84 6.19 12.78
C CYS A 26 -5.62 5.47 13.36
N ALA A 27 -4.75 6.18 14.09
CA ALA A 27 -3.57 5.59 14.70
C ALA A 27 -3.93 4.62 15.83
N LEU A 28 -4.98 4.91 16.60
CA LEU A 28 -5.52 4.00 17.61
C LEU A 28 -6.11 2.74 16.99
N GLU A 29 -6.84 2.87 15.88
CA GLU A 29 -7.40 1.74 15.14
C GLU A 29 -6.29 0.81 14.61
N MET A 30 -5.22 1.37 14.05
CA MET A 30 -4.05 0.60 13.60
C MET A 30 -3.31 -0.07 14.77
N ALA A 31 -3.17 0.63 15.90
CA ALA A 31 -2.42 0.13 17.05
C ALA A 31 -3.11 -1.01 17.78
N ALA A 32 -4.45 -1.02 17.81
CA ALA A 32 -5.24 -2.03 18.52
C ALA A 32 -5.94 -3.05 17.59
N LEU A 33 -5.59 -3.06 16.29
CA LEU A 33 -6.19 -3.93 15.27
C LEU A 33 -7.72 -3.93 15.27
N GLY A 34 -8.30 -2.73 15.39
CA GLY A 34 -9.72 -2.49 15.28
C GLY A 34 -10.37 -2.08 16.60
N ILE A 35 -10.53 -0.77 16.77
CA ILE A 35 -11.83 -0.30 17.26
C ILE A 35 -12.84 -0.75 16.19
N GLN A 36 -13.44 -1.91 16.42
CA GLN A 36 -14.39 -2.50 15.49
C GLN A 36 -15.66 -1.63 15.44
N GLY A 37 -15.64 -0.62 14.57
CA GLY A 37 -16.84 -0.19 13.85
C GLY A 37 -17.17 -1.27 12.82
N ASN A 38 -17.49 -2.48 13.27
CA ASN A 38 -17.52 -3.69 12.45
C ASN A 38 -18.66 -3.66 11.42
N GLY A 39 -18.52 -2.92 10.33
CA GLY A 39 -19.41 -2.94 9.15
C GLY A 39 -20.87 -2.48 9.35
N ASP A 40 -21.40 -2.50 10.57
CA ASP A 40 -22.83 -2.43 10.89
C ASP A 40 -23.26 -1.08 11.48
N GLY A 41 -22.50 -0.01 11.23
CA GLY A 41 -22.88 1.32 11.69
C GLY A 41 -22.85 1.51 13.22
N LYS A 42 -22.13 0.65 13.96
CA LYS A 42 -21.90 0.83 15.39
C LYS A 42 -21.10 2.12 15.63
N VAL A 43 -21.72 3.05 16.34
CA VAL A 43 -21.07 4.30 16.77
C VAL A 43 -20.02 3.94 17.83
N VAL A 44 -18.77 4.35 17.59
CA VAL A 44 -17.68 4.19 18.56
C VAL A 44 -17.99 5.06 19.77
N THR A 45 -18.09 4.43 20.95
CA THR A 45 -18.36 5.12 22.22
C THR A 45 -17.06 5.60 22.87
N ASP A 46 -17.18 6.50 23.85
CA ASP A 46 -16.00 6.95 24.60
C ASP A 46 -15.39 5.82 25.44
N GLU A 47 -16.24 4.90 25.90
CA GLU A 47 -15.85 3.70 26.62
C GLU A 47 -15.00 2.79 25.73
N ASP A 48 -15.43 2.53 24.48
CA ASP A 48 -14.66 1.74 23.51
C ASP A 48 -13.26 2.36 23.29
N ILE A 49 -13.19 3.69 23.21
CA ILE A 49 -11.92 4.43 23.05
C ILE A 49 -11.02 4.24 24.29
N GLN A 50 -11.56 4.39 25.50
CA GLN A 50 -10.76 4.24 26.72
C GLN A 50 -10.28 2.79 26.91
N ASP A 51 -11.14 1.81 26.65
CA ASP A 51 -10.79 0.39 26.75
C ASP A 51 -9.67 0.05 25.76
N THR A 52 -9.77 0.53 24.52
CA THR A 52 -8.74 0.34 23.50
C THR A 52 -7.41 0.98 23.92
N LEU A 53 -7.43 2.20 24.45
CA LEU A 53 -6.24 2.86 24.96
C LEU A 53 -5.59 2.06 26.11
N ASN A 54 -6.39 1.44 26.98
CA ASN A 54 -5.89 0.68 28.12
C ASN A 54 -5.21 -0.63 27.73
N VAL A 55 -5.56 -1.21 26.58
CA VAL A 55 -4.95 -2.44 26.03
C VAL A 55 -3.55 -2.18 25.46
N LEU A 56 -3.21 -0.94 25.11
CA LEU A 56 -1.91 -0.61 24.52
C LEU A 56 -0.75 -0.91 25.49
N GLU A 57 0.20 -1.73 25.03
CA GLU A 57 1.36 -2.16 25.81
C GLU A 57 2.34 -1.00 26.09
N ASN A 58 2.53 -0.11 25.11
CA ASN A 58 3.49 0.98 25.23
C ASN A 58 2.84 2.21 25.90
N PRO A 59 3.29 2.60 27.12
CA PRO A 59 2.69 3.72 27.85
C PRO A 59 2.87 5.06 27.13
N LEU A 60 3.99 5.26 26.43
CA LEU A 60 4.24 6.50 25.68
C LEU A 60 3.28 6.59 24.49
N GLN A 61 3.06 5.48 23.78
CA GLN A 61 2.11 5.41 22.66
C GLN A 61 0.67 5.69 23.13
N ARG A 62 0.28 5.11 24.27
CA ARG A 62 -1.02 5.37 24.89
C ARG A 62 -1.22 6.85 25.22
N ASP A 63 -0.23 7.48 25.85
CA ASP A 63 -0.30 8.90 26.21
C ASP A 63 -0.33 9.80 24.96
N PHE A 64 0.46 9.45 23.93
CA PHE A 64 0.45 10.13 22.63
C PHE A 64 -0.95 10.10 21.99
N LEU A 65 -1.57 8.92 21.89
CA LEU A 65 -2.89 8.78 21.30
C LEU A 65 -3.96 9.47 22.13
N ARG A 66 -3.90 9.39 23.47
CA ARG A 66 -4.79 10.10 24.40
C ARG A 66 -4.73 11.62 24.21
N LEU A 67 -3.57 12.19 23.89
CA LEU A 67 -3.43 13.62 23.57
C LEU A 67 -4.10 13.97 22.23
N CYS A 68 -3.91 13.13 21.21
CA CYS A 68 -4.48 13.35 19.88
C CYS A 68 -6.02 13.31 19.89
N ILE A 69 -6.63 12.41 20.66
CA ILE A 69 -8.09 12.21 20.69
C ILE A 69 -8.79 13.02 21.80
N GLN A 70 -8.15 14.06 22.33
CA GLN A 70 -8.79 14.98 23.29
C GLN A 70 -10.01 15.67 22.65
N LYS A 71 -11.16 15.61 23.33
CA LYS A 71 -12.40 16.25 22.85
C LYS A 71 -12.25 17.76 22.70
N ASP A 72 -11.65 18.40 23.71
CA ASP A 72 -11.39 19.85 23.70
C ASP A 72 -10.25 20.17 22.70
N PRO A 73 -10.52 20.95 21.63
CA PRO A 73 -9.50 21.33 20.65
C PRO A 73 -8.32 22.10 21.26
N ASN A 74 -8.54 22.83 22.36
CA ASN A 74 -7.50 23.63 23.01
C ASN A 74 -6.51 22.77 23.80
N LYS A 75 -6.93 21.56 24.19
CA LYS A 75 -6.06 20.58 24.87
C LYS A 75 -5.36 19.64 23.90
N ARG A 76 -5.79 19.59 22.63
CA ARG A 76 -5.08 18.85 21.59
C ARG A 76 -3.77 19.55 21.25
N PRO A 77 -2.67 18.82 21.07
CA PRO A 77 -1.41 19.36 20.56
C PRO A 77 -1.53 19.77 19.09
N THR A 78 -0.63 20.62 18.62
CA THR A 78 -0.45 20.95 17.19
C THR A 78 0.35 19.84 16.51
N ALA A 79 0.28 19.77 15.18
CA ALA A 79 1.12 18.83 14.40
C ALA A 79 2.61 19.01 14.74
N ARG A 80 3.07 20.25 14.90
CA ARG A 80 4.45 20.55 15.29
C ARG A 80 4.80 19.97 16.66
N GLU A 81 3.94 20.15 17.65
CA GLU A 81 4.17 19.59 19.01
C GLU A 81 4.16 18.06 19.00
N LEU A 82 3.30 17.44 18.19
CA LEU A 82 3.29 15.98 18.04
C LEU A 82 4.59 15.43 17.45
N LEU A 83 5.19 16.12 16.46
CA LEU A 83 6.47 15.72 15.86
C LEU A 83 7.62 15.68 16.87
N PHE A 84 7.52 16.45 17.96
CA PHE A 84 8.49 16.45 19.06
C PHE A 84 8.06 15.59 20.25
N ASN A 85 6.95 14.85 20.14
CA ASN A 85 6.55 13.91 21.18
C ASN A 85 7.56 12.75 21.24
N PRO A 86 7.97 12.28 22.43
CA PRO A 86 8.96 11.19 22.58
C PRO A 86 8.67 9.90 21.80
N VAL A 87 7.40 9.62 21.48
CA VAL A 87 7.01 8.47 20.64
C VAL A 87 7.46 8.62 19.18
N LEU A 88 7.39 9.83 18.65
CA LEU A 88 7.75 10.14 17.26
C LEU A 88 9.16 10.69 17.14
N PHE A 89 9.67 11.29 18.20
CA PHE A 89 10.96 11.94 18.23
C PHE A 89 12.07 10.92 18.47
N GLU A 90 12.59 10.36 17.38
CA GLU A 90 13.73 9.46 17.41
C GLU A 90 15.05 10.22 17.69
N VAL A 91 15.57 10.08 18.91
CA VAL A 91 16.93 10.51 19.23
C VAL A 91 17.91 9.45 18.75
N HIS A 92 18.64 9.76 17.70
CA HIS A 92 19.60 8.85 17.11
C HIS A 92 20.77 8.62 18.08
N SER A 93 21.23 7.37 18.20
CA SER A 93 22.35 7.05 19.09
C SER A 93 23.62 7.80 18.67
N LEU A 94 24.47 8.14 19.64
CA LEU A 94 25.78 8.75 19.38
C LEU A 94 26.62 7.88 18.42
N LYS A 95 26.50 6.55 18.54
CA LYS A 95 27.14 5.58 17.64
C LYS A 95 26.72 5.80 16.18
N LEU A 96 25.42 5.92 15.92
CA LEU A 96 24.89 6.15 14.58
C LEU A 96 25.28 7.54 14.05
N LEU A 97 25.17 8.57 14.90
CA LEU A 97 25.59 9.94 14.55
C LEU A 97 27.08 10.01 14.19
N ALA A 98 27.93 9.34 14.97
CA ALA A 98 29.37 9.25 14.73
C ALA A 98 29.67 8.52 13.41
N ALA A 99 28.98 7.41 13.13
CA ALA A 99 29.14 6.68 11.88
C ALA A 99 28.80 7.55 10.65
N HIS A 100 27.66 8.26 10.68
CA HIS A 100 27.28 9.20 9.62
C HIS A 100 28.32 10.30 9.41
N ARG A 101 28.89 10.84 10.50
CA ARG A 101 29.94 11.86 10.40
C ARG A 101 31.23 11.28 9.82
N PHE A 102 31.61 10.08 10.23
CA PHE A 102 32.81 9.36 9.80
C PHE A 102 32.78 9.02 8.30
N ILE A 103 31.64 8.53 7.80
CA ILE A 103 31.45 8.24 6.37
C ILE A 103 31.54 9.53 5.54
N LYS A 104 30.91 10.62 6.02
CA LYS A 104 30.92 11.92 5.34
C LYS A 104 32.29 12.61 5.29
N SER A 105 33.18 12.35 6.25
CA SER A 105 34.50 12.99 6.30
C SER A 105 35.52 12.43 5.29
N ASN A 106 35.09 11.58 4.35
CA ASN A 106 35.92 10.96 3.30
C ASN A 106 37.12 10.15 3.84
N THR A 107 37.08 9.80 5.13
CA THR A 107 38.08 8.97 5.82
C THR A 107 37.82 7.49 5.62
N TYR A 108 36.63 7.14 5.13
CA TYR A 108 36.22 5.79 4.75
C TYR A 108 36.82 5.41 3.39
N GLN A 109 38.14 5.42 3.27
CA GLN A 109 38.81 4.57 2.28
C GLN A 109 38.90 3.18 2.92
N GLN A 110 38.33 2.17 2.24
CA GLN A 110 38.22 0.78 2.73
C GLN A 110 39.56 0.17 3.17
N GLU A 111 40.69 0.78 2.81
CA GLU A 111 42.04 0.35 3.18
C GLU A 111 42.47 0.70 4.61
N ASN A 112 41.78 1.60 5.32
CA ASN A 112 42.15 1.99 6.70
C ASN A 112 41.44 1.19 7.81
N LEU A 113 40.40 0.42 7.47
CA LEU A 113 39.60 -0.37 8.43
C LEU A 113 39.96 -1.86 8.43
N THR A 114 40.64 -2.35 7.39
CA THR A 114 41.09 -3.75 7.26
C THR A 114 42.11 -4.18 8.31
N ASP A 115 42.60 -3.25 9.13
CA ASP A 115 43.25 -3.58 10.39
C ASP A 115 42.18 -4.03 11.39
N GLU A 116 41.69 -5.27 11.23
CA GLU A 116 40.80 -6.00 12.16
C GLU A 116 41.37 -6.12 13.60
N ASN A 117 42.47 -5.43 13.90
CA ASN A 117 43.24 -5.54 15.12
C ASN A 117 43.34 -4.26 15.96
N TYR A 118 42.62 -3.18 15.67
CA TYR A 118 42.71 -1.98 16.53
C TYR A 118 42.18 -2.23 17.95
N LEU A 119 41.07 -2.95 18.12
CA LEU A 119 40.54 -3.31 19.45
C LEU A 119 41.23 -4.53 20.07
N SER A 120 41.59 -5.54 19.27
CA SER A 120 42.24 -6.76 19.77
C SER A 120 43.66 -6.51 20.30
N LYS A 121 44.32 -5.44 19.85
CA LYS A 121 45.61 -4.96 20.38
C LYS A 121 45.48 -4.19 21.69
N TRP A 122 44.28 -3.83 22.12
CA TRP A 122 44.10 -3.07 23.35
C TRP A 122 44.04 -4.00 24.55
N ASP A 123 44.75 -3.63 25.61
CA ASP A 123 44.70 -4.34 26.88
C ASP A 123 43.23 -4.38 27.36
N PRO A 124 42.65 -5.58 27.59
CA PRO A 124 41.28 -5.73 28.07
C PRO A 124 41.00 -4.95 29.37
N SER A 125 42.04 -4.71 30.18
CA SER A 125 41.94 -3.96 31.44
C SER A 125 42.01 -2.44 31.27
N LYS A 126 42.37 -1.95 30.08
CA LYS A 126 42.50 -0.52 29.78
C LYS A 126 41.18 0.19 30.01
N VAL A 127 41.21 1.22 30.84
CA VAL A 127 40.07 2.10 31.09
C VAL A 127 39.87 3.02 29.89
N MET A 128 38.70 2.91 29.27
CA MET A 128 38.29 3.66 28.08
C MET A 128 37.53 4.93 28.43
N ALA A 129 36.77 4.92 29.52
CA ALA A 129 36.03 6.07 30.02
C ALA A 129 35.86 5.99 31.53
N ILE A 130 35.76 7.14 32.18
CA ILE A 130 35.46 7.26 33.61
C ILE A 130 34.22 8.14 33.76
N ILE A 131 33.16 7.60 34.35
CA ILE A 131 31.91 8.30 34.60
C ILE A 131 31.90 8.72 36.07
N GLN A 132 31.95 10.02 36.31
CA GLN A 132 31.88 10.58 37.66
C GLN A 132 30.45 10.47 38.19
N SER A 133 30.26 9.75 39.30
CA SER A 133 28.95 9.63 39.95
C SER A 133 28.74 10.79 40.93
N LYS A 134 27.56 11.41 40.92
CA LYS A 134 27.21 12.46 41.90
C LYS A 134 27.01 11.83 43.28
N GLY A 135 28.07 11.80 44.09
CA GLY A 135 28.06 11.31 45.47
C GLY A 135 28.52 9.86 45.66
N GLY A 136 29.06 9.23 44.62
CA GLY A 136 29.59 7.86 44.68
C GLY A 136 31.00 7.75 44.13
N GLN A 137 31.57 6.54 44.14
CA GLN A 137 32.85 6.29 43.49
C GLN A 137 32.72 6.37 41.95
N PRO A 138 33.77 6.84 41.24
CA PRO A 138 33.79 6.89 39.79
C PRO A 138 33.61 5.49 39.20
N ILE A 139 32.80 5.39 38.15
CA ILE A 139 32.60 4.14 37.41
C ILE A 139 33.59 4.12 36.24
N GLU A 140 34.52 3.18 36.28
CA GLU A 140 35.44 2.92 35.18
C GLU A 140 34.82 1.96 34.17
N TRP A 141 34.91 2.31 32.89
CA TRP A 141 34.54 1.44 31.78
C TRP A 141 35.79 0.94 31.09
N LYS A 142 36.03 -0.37 31.15
CA LYS A 142 37.19 -1.04 30.57
C LYS A 142 36.92 -1.53 29.16
N CYS A 143 37.99 -1.75 28.39
CA CYS A 143 37.91 -2.28 27.02
C CYS A 143 37.16 -3.62 26.97
N SER A 144 37.35 -4.49 27.97
CA SER A 144 36.63 -5.78 28.07
C SER A 144 35.12 -5.66 28.28
N GLN A 145 34.62 -4.49 28.68
CA GLN A 145 33.19 -4.25 28.92
C GLN A 145 32.49 -3.68 27.69
N VAL A 146 33.24 -3.40 26.61
CA VAL A 146 32.68 -2.91 25.35
C VAL A 146 32.15 -4.11 24.55
N PRO A 147 30.86 -4.11 24.14
CA PRO A 147 30.33 -5.17 23.30
C PRO A 147 31.12 -5.28 21.98
N ALA A 148 31.36 -6.51 21.52
CA ALA A 148 31.93 -6.73 20.20
C ALA A 148 31.03 -6.08 19.14
N LEU A 149 31.63 -5.21 18.33
CA LEU A 149 30.94 -4.48 17.28
C LEU A 149 31.61 -4.82 15.95
N GLU A 150 30.85 -5.36 15.01
CA GLU A 150 31.26 -5.47 13.60
C GLU A 150 31.20 -4.07 12.98
N VAL A 151 32.26 -3.29 13.18
CA VAL A 151 32.32 -1.87 12.79
C VAL A 151 32.18 -1.72 11.27
N GLU A 152 32.82 -2.59 10.50
CA GLU A 152 32.86 -2.58 9.04
C GLU A 152 31.46 -2.78 8.47
N LYS A 153 30.76 -3.83 8.92
CA LYS A 153 29.38 -4.10 8.51
C LYS A 153 28.46 -2.96 8.89
N PHE A 154 28.58 -2.46 10.12
CA PHE A 154 27.76 -1.34 10.59
C PHE A 154 27.99 -0.07 9.76
N LEU A 155 29.23 0.27 9.43
CA LEU A 155 29.54 1.43 8.60
C LEU A 155 29.03 1.26 7.16
N GLU A 156 29.13 0.06 6.58
CA GLU A 156 28.59 -0.23 5.25
C GLU A 156 27.06 -0.15 5.24
N ASP A 157 26.38 -0.69 6.27
CA ASP A 157 24.93 -0.58 6.42
C ASP A 157 24.48 0.89 6.53
N VAL A 158 25.21 1.71 7.30
CA VAL A 158 24.93 3.16 7.43
C VAL A 158 25.14 3.87 6.08
N LYS A 159 26.22 3.54 5.36
CA LYS A 159 26.53 4.08 4.02
C LYS A 159 25.47 3.70 2.98
N ASN A 160 24.94 2.48 3.07
CA ASN A 160 23.86 1.98 2.23
C ASN A 160 22.48 2.53 2.62
N GLY A 161 22.40 3.35 3.68
CA GLY A 161 21.17 4.00 4.09
C GLY A 161 20.22 3.13 4.89
N ILE A 162 20.68 1.98 5.41
CA ILE A 162 19.87 1.09 6.27
C ILE A 162 19.52 1.79 7.59
N TYR A 163 20.40 2.68 8.07
CA TYR A 163 20.21 3.48 9.28
C TYR A 163 20.15 4.99 8.94
N PRO A 164 19.03 5.51 8.43
CA PRO A 164 18.90 6.92 8.06
C PRO A 164 18.84 7.83 9.30
N LEU A 165 19.29 9.10 9.16
CA LEU A 165 19.08 10.13 10.18
C LEU A 165 17.75 10.85 9.96
N THR A 166 16.63 10.17 10.22
CA THR A 166 15.25 10.60 9.92
C THR A 166 14.87 11.93 10.57
N ALA A 167 15.38 12.22 11.77
CA ALA A 167 15.03 13.41 12.54
C ALA A 167 15.83 14.68 12.17
N PHE A 168 17.01 14.53 11.55
CA PHE A 168 17.94 15.66 11.31
C PHE A 168 18.21 15.93 9.82
N ALA A 169 17.83 15.00 8.94
CA ALA A 169 17.90 15.19 7.51
C ALA A 169 16.48 15.32 6.96
N MET A 170 15.94 16.55 6.96
CA MET A 170 15.09 16.90 5.82
C MET A 170 16.03 16.90 4.62
N MET A 171 16.21 15.74 4.00
CA MET A 171 16.66 15.72 2.61
C MET A 171 15.60 16.55 1.90
N THR A 172 15.96 17.78 1.50
CA THR A 172 15.16 18.52 0.54
C THR A 172 14.88 17.52 -0.56
N PRO A 173 13.60 17.16 -0.81
CA PRO A 173 13.29 16.37 -1.97
C PRO A 173 13.97 17.07 -3.14
N PRO A 174 14.57 16.35 -4.11
CA PRO A 174 14.91 17.00 -5.37
C PRO A 174 13.69 17.83 -5.77
N THR A 175 13.87 19.06 -6.23
CA THR A 175 12.79 19.93 -6.68
C THR A 175 12.03 19.20 -7.77
N ARG A 176 11.07 18.37 -7.38
CA ARG A 176 10.09 17.79 -8.27
C ARG A 176 9.22 18.99 -8.61
N PRO A 177 8.97 19.27 -9.91
CA PRO A 177 7.92 20.21 -10.25
C PRO A 177 6.69 19.81 -9.45
N ARG A 178 6.09 20.80 -8.77
CA ARG A 178 4.90 20.62 -7.94
C ARG A 178 3.96 19.68 -8.67
N ALA A 179 3.58 18.56 -8.04
CA ALA A 179 2.55 17.71 -8.59
C ALA A 179 1.34 18.62 -8.84
N ILE A 180 0.96 18.76 -10.11
CA ILE A 180 -0.23 19.49 -10.50
C ILE A 180 -1.35 18.64 -9.93
N THR A 181 -1.91 19.07 -8.80
CA THR A 181 -3.20 18.54 -8.33
C THR A 181 -4.11 18.58 -9.55
N PRO A 182 -4.74 17.47 -9.97
CA PRO A 182 -5.77 17.56 -10.97
C PRO A 182 -6.79 18.51 -10.36
N GLU A 183 -6.81 19.74 -10.86
CA GLU A 183 -7.96 20.59 -10.68
C GLU A 183 -9.12 19.74 -11.17
N LEU A 184 -10.23 19.75 -10.43
CA LEU A 184 -11.46 19.10 -10.84
C LEU A 184 -11.96 19.83 -12.10
N ALA A 185 -11.27 19.61 -13.21
CA ALA A 185 -11.66 20.05 -14.51
C ALA A 185 -12.87 19.19 -14.83
N GLU A 186 -14.04 19.82 -14.72
CA GLU A 186 -15.21 19.41 -15.49
C GLU A 186 -14.71 18.92 -16.84
N SER A 187 -15.17 17.73 -17.23
CA SER A 187 -14.77 17.00 -18.43
C SER A 187 -14.76 17.89 -19.67
N VAL A 188 -13.64 18.59 -19.89
CA VAL A 188 -13.30 19.21 -21.15
C VAL A 188 -12.52 18.15 -21.87
N LYS A 189 -13.26 17.44 -22.73
CA LYS A 189 -12.77 16.52 -23.75
C LYS A 189 -11.39 16.99 -24.24
N SER A 190 -10.34 16.29 -23.80
CA SER A 190 -8.97 16.57 -24.22
C SER A 190 -8.84 16.17 -25.69
N ASP A 191 -8.56 17.13 -26.57
CA ASP A 191 -8.28 16.93 -28.00
C ASP A 191 -6.89 16.28 -28.26
N THR A 192 -6.35 15.55 -27.28
CA THR A 192 -5.19 14.67 -27.47
C THR A 192 -5.67 13.26 -27.21
N PRO A 193 -5.84 12.40 -28.25
CA PRO A 193 -6.24 11.02 -28.04
C PRO A 193 -5.17 10.36 -27.16
N GLU A 194 -5.61 9.78 -26.04
CA GLU A 194 -4.76 8.89 -25.23
C GLU A 194 -4.13 7.85 -26.17
N PRO A 195 -2.83 7.54 -26.01
CA PRO A 195 -2.18 6.55 -26.85
C PRO A 195 -2.96 5.24 -26.73
N TYR A 196 -3.56 4.83 -27.83
CA TYR A 196 -4.29 3.57 -27.98
C TYR A 196 -3.33 2.41 -27.72
N ASP A 197 -3.51 1.70 -26.60
CA ASP A 197 -2.79 0.47 -26.30
C ASP A 197 -3.33 -0.66 -27.18
N GLN A 198 -2.73 -0.82 -28.35
CA GLN A 198 -3.09 -1.86 -29.30
C GLN A 198 -2.77 -3.24 -28.71
N GLU A 199 -3.76 -4.14 -28.70
CA GLU A 199 -3.56 -5.52 -28.29
C GLU A 199 -2.79 -6.29 -29.37
N THR A 200 -1.56 -6.70 -29.05
CA THR A 200 -0.68 -7.39 -30.00
C THR A 200 -0.83 -8.90 -29.99
N ARG A 201 -1.46 -9.49 -28.96
CA ARG A 201 -1.59 -10.94 -28.81
C ARG A 201 -2.69 -11.53 -29.68
N MET A 202 -2.42 -12.70 -30.28
CA MET A 202 -3.36 -13.37 -31.17
C MET A 202 -4.32 -14.28 -30.39
N LEU A 203 -5.58 -14.37 -30.82
CA LEU A 203 -6.57 -15.28 -30.24
C LEU A 203 -6.37 -16.71 -30.76
N LEU A 204 -5.94 -17.61 -29.87
CA LEU A 204 -5.99 -19.06 -30.11
C LEU A 204 -7.45 -19.53 -30.20
N ASN A 205 -8.29 -19.13 -29.24
CA ASN A 205 -9.69 -19.54 -29.19
C ASN A 205 -10.58 -18.38 -28.73
N VAL A 206 -11.81 -18.33 -29.26
CA VAL A 206 -12.87 -17.45 -28.80
C VAL A 206 -14.15 -18.26 -28.71
N THR A 207 -14.81 -18.20 -27.55
CA THR A 207 -16.16 -18.74 -27.36
C THR A 207 -17.04 -17.63 -26.82
N SER A 208 -18.32 -17.67 -27.16
CA SER A 208 -19.28 -16.72 -26.61
C SER A 208 -20.61 -17.41 -26.31
N TYR A 209 -21.34 -16.89 -25.33
CA TYR A 209 -22.67 -17.36 -24.97
C TYR A 209 -23.47 -16.23 -24.34
N ILE A 210 -24.80 -16.35 -24.40
CA ILE A 210 -25.70 -15.35 -23.82
C ILE A 210 -26.14 -15.85 -22.45
N GLN A 211 -25.90 -15.03 -21.44
CA GLN A 211 -26.43 -15.23 -20.11
C GLN A 211 -27.80 -14.55 -20.01
N PRO A 212 -28.89 -15.30 -19.81
CA PRO A 212 -30.23 -14.71 -19.68
C PRO A 212 -30.30 -13.84 -18.42
N ALA A 213 -31.14 -12.82 -18.47
CA ALA A 213 -31.41 -11.98 -17.33
C ALA A 213 -32.06 -12.80 -16.21
N ALA A 214 -31.59 -12.63 -14.97
CA ALA A 214 -32.33 -13.06 -13.80
C ALA A 214 -33.66 -12.30 -13.71
N GLU A 215 -34.66 -12.86 -13.03
CA GLU A 215 -36.08 -12.43 -12.96
C GLU A 215 -36.33 -10.97 -12.49
N ASP A 216 -35.29 -10.17 -12.26
CA ASP A 216 -35.30 -8.79 -11.74
C ASP A 216 -35.18 -7.68 -12.81
N GLY A 217 -35.65 -7.91 -14.04
CA GLY A 217 -35.76 -6.83 -15.05
C GLY A 217 -34.45 -6.27 -15.59
N LYS A 218 -33.34 -7.02 -15.50
CA LYS A 218 -32.06 -6.67 -16.15
C LYS A 218 -32.07 -7.09 -17.62
N ASN A 219 -31.24 -6.46 -18.45
CA ASN A 219 -31.02 -6.94 -19.82
C ASN A 219 -30.13 -8.19 -19.82
N PRO A 220 -30.26 -9.08 -20.80
CA PRO A 220 -29.36 -10.22 -20.95
C PRO A 220 -27.95 -9.75 -21.32
N PHE A 221 -26.92 -10.51 -20.95
CA PHE A 221 -25.52 -10.18 -21.24
C PHE A 221 -24.91 -11.23 -22.18
N ILE A 222 -23.99 -10.83 -23.06
CA ILE A 222 -23.15 -11.74 -23.83
C ILE A 222 -21.82 -11.85 -23.12
N VAL A 223 -21.40 -13.08 -22.89
CA VAL A 223 -20.09 -13.40 -22.34
C VAL A 223 -19.20 -13.82 -23.49
N VAL A 224 -18.02 -13.21 -23.60
CA VAL A 224 -16.98 -13.56 -24.57
C VAL A 224 -15.76 -14.06 -23.81
N GLN A 225 -15.35 -15.30 -24.09
CA GLN A 225 -14.18 -15.93 -23.50
C GLN A 225 -13.09 -16.05 -24.57
N CYS A 226 -11.97 -15.38 -24.32
CA CYS A 226 -10.83 -15.26 -25.21
C CYS A 226 -9.65 -16.02 -24.61
N ARG A 227 -9.02 -16.88 -25.40
CA ARG A 227 -7.73 -17.51 -25.07
C ARG A 227 -6.66 -17.00 -26.01
N MET A 228 -5.67 -16.33 -25.45
CA MET A 228 -4.56 -15.70 -26.18
C MET A 228 -3.40 -16.70 -26.39
N ASP A 229 -2.50 -16.39 -27.31
CA ASP A 229 -1.28 -17.17 -27.63
C ASP A 229 -0.26 -17.27 -26.49
N ASP A 230 -0.20 -16.26 -25.61
CA ASP A 230 0.57 -16.25 -24.37
C ASP A 230 -0.04 -17.09 -23.24
N LYS A 231 -1.12 -17.83 -23.53
CA LYS A 231 -1.92 -18.64 -22.60
C LYS A 231 -2.76 -17.83 -21.61
N MET A 232 -2.88 -16.51 -21.76
CA MET A 232 -3.86 -15.76 -20.98
C MET A 232 -5.29 -16.11 -21.39
N ASN A 233 -6.18 -16.11 -20.40
CA ASN A 233 -7.62 -16.23 -20.61
C ASN A 233 -8.30 -14.94 -20.15
N ARG A 234 -9.15 -14.38 -21.00
CA ARG A 234 -9.96 -13.20 -20.69
C ARG A 234 -11.43 -13.57 -20.79
N GLN A 235 -12.23 -13.07 -19.86
CA GLN A 235 -13.68 -13.16 -19.91
C GLN A 235 -14.24 -11.74 -19.90
N LEU A 236 -14.97 -11.39 -20.96
CA LEU A 236 -15.56 -10.09 -21.19
C LEU A 236 -17.08 -10.23 -21.16
N GLN A 237 -17.78 -9.22 -20.65
CA GLN A 237 -19.23 -9.20 -20.58
C GLN A 237 -19.74 -7.89 -21.16
N ALA A 238 -20.73 -7.98 -22.05
CA ALA A 238 -21.41 -6.84 -22.63
C ALA A 238 -22.92 -7.01 -22.53
N GLU A 239 -23.63 -5.92 -22.26
CA GLU A 239 -25.09 -5.92 -22.20
C GLU A 239 -25.66 -6.03 -23.62
N LEU A 240 -26.62 -6.93 -23.87
CA LEU A 240 -27.32 -6.97 -25.16
C LEU A 240 -28.34 -5.84 -25.21
N THR A 241 -28.02 -4.80 -25.97
CA THR A 241 -28.96 -3.73 -26.35
C THR A 241 -29.47 -3.95 -27.78
N GLU A 242 -30.59 -3.32 -28.15
CA GLU A 242 -31.19 -3.47 -29.49
C GLU A 242 -30.30 -2.93 -30.63
N GLU A 243 -29.35 -2.05 -30.30
CA GLU A 243 -28.42 -1.43 -31.24
C GLU A 243 -27.12 -2.25 -31.42
N LEU A 244 -26.92 -3.28 -30.62
CA LEU A 244 -25.67 -4.03 -30.59
C LEU A 244 -25.58 -4.98 -31.79
N THR A 245 -24.71 -4.63 -32.74
CA THR A 245 -24.37 -5.52 -33.86
C THR A 245 -23.06 -6.27 -33.58
N PRO A 246 -22.91 -7.54 -34.01
CA PRO A 246 -21.69 -8.32 -33.80
C PRO A 246 -20.42 -7.61 -34.31
N SER A 247 -20.53 -6.93 -35.45
CA SER A 247 -19.44 -6.17 -36.06
C SER A 247 -19.05 -4.95 -35.22
N PHE A 248 -20.04 -4.24 -34.67
CA PHE A 248 -19.81 -3.08 -33.81
C PHE A 248 -19.11 -3.50 -32.50
N LEU A 249 -19.60 -4.57 -31.85
CA LEU A 249 -18.98 -5.07 -30.63
C LEU A 249 -17.55 -5.57 -30.88
N ALA A 250 -17.28 -6.26 -31.99
CA ALA A 250 -15.92 -6.66 -32.33
C ALA A 250 -14.98 -5.45 -32.55
N GLU A 251 -15.47 -4.39 -33.18
CA GLU A 251 -14.71 -3.16 -33.38
C GLU A 251 -14.42 -2.44 -32.06
N GLU A 252 -15.39 -2.37 -31.16
CA GLU A 252 -15.23 -1.80 -29.82
C GLU A 252 -14.19 -2.59 -29.00
N LEU A 253 -14.22 -3.93 -29.06
CA LEU A 253 -13.23 -4.78 -28.40
C LEU A 253 -11.80 -4.54 -28.91
N ILE A 254 -11.64 -4.21 -30.20
CA ILE A 254 -10.35 -3.81 -30.77
C ILE A 254 -9.96 -2.43 -30.25
N GLN A 255 -10.86 -1.45 -30.32
CA GLN A 255 -10.62 -0.07 -29.86
C GLN A 255 -10.31 0.04 -28.36
N LEU A 256 -10.79 -0.88 -27.54
CA LEU A 256 -10.50 -0.96 -26.12
C LEU A 256 -9.25 -1.81 -25.80
N GLY A 257 -8.57 -2.36 -26.80
CA GLY A 257 -7.35 -3.17 -26.61
C GLY A 257 -7.61 -4.54 -25.97
N PHE A 258 -8.82 -5.09 -26.14
CA PHE A 258 -9.17 -6.41 -25.60
C PHE A 258 -8.84 -7.56 -26.56
N ILE A 259 -8.85 -7.30 -27.87
CA ILE A 259 -8.53 -8.26 -28.92
C ILE A 259 -7.68 -7.60 -30.02
N ASN A 260 -6.88 -8.40 -30.72
CA ASN A 260 -6.08 -7.94 -31.86
C ASN A 260 -6.97 -7.69 -33.09
N GLU A 261 -6.64 -6.67 -33.88
CA GLU A 261 -7.36 -6.33 -35.12
C GLU A 261 -7.42 -7.49 -36.13
N VAL A 262 -6.40 -8.33 -36.18
CA VAL A 262 -6.35 -9.49 -37.10
C VAL A 262 -7.45 -10.50 -36.77
N ASP A 263 -7.90 -10.57 -35.51
CA ASP A 263 -8.94 -11.50 -35.07
C ASP A 263 -10.37 -10.95 -35.23
N ARG A 264 -10.54 -9.75 -35.81
CA ARG A 264 -11.83 -9.06 -36.01
C ARG A 264 -12.90 -9.99 -36.59
N GLU A 265 -12.60 -10.66 -37.71
CA GLU A 265 -13.57 -11.51 -38.40
C GLU A 265 -13.93 -12.76 -37.59
N LYS A 266 -12.94 -13.37 -36.94
CA LYS A 266 -13.13 -14.56 -36.09
C LYS A 266 -14.07 -14.25 -34.93
N VAL A 267 -13.86 -13.13 -34.24
CA VAL A 267 -14.70 -12.70 -33.12
C VAL A 267 -16.09 -12.28 -33.62
N THR A 268 -16.18 -11.55 -34.74
CA THR A 268 -17.47 -11.13 -35.32
C THR A 268 -18.36 -12.33 -35.66
N ASN A 269 -17.79 -13.37 -36.30
CA ASN A 269 -18.52 -14.59 -36.64
C ASN A 269 -18.99 -15.33 -35.39
N GLN A 270 -18.12 -15.46 -34.38
CA GLN A 270 -18.46 -16.11 -33.12
C GLN A 270 -19.58 -15.37 -32.36
N LEU A 271 -19.55 -14.04 -32.35
CA LEU A 271 -20.61 -13.21 -31.77
C LEU A 271 -21.92 -13.37 -32.55
N LYS A 272 -21.84 -13.40 -33.88
CA LYS A 272 -23.01 -13.58 -34.76
C LYS A 272 -23.69 -14.93 -34.52
N ASP A 273 -22.93 -16.00 -34.36
CA ASP A 273 -23.46 -17.34 -34.12
C ASP A 273 -24.21 -17.39 -32.79
N SER A 274 -23.62 -16.82 -31.72
CA SER A 274 -24.24 -16.77 -30.40
C SER A 274 -25.48 -15.89 -30.33
N ILE A 275 -25.48 -14.74 -31.03
CA ILE A 275 -26.64 -13.84 -31.11
C ILE A 275 -27.76 -14.44 -31.97
N SER A 276 -27.41 -15.09 -33.10
CA SER A 276 -28.39 -15.71 -34.00
C SER A 276 -28.99 -17.00 -33.41
N SER A 277 -28.25 -17.74 -32.58
CA SER A 277 -28.76 -18.90 -31.85
C SER A 277 -29.94 -18.54 -30.93
N LYS A 278 -30.05 -17.28 -30.49
CA LYS A 278 -31.20 -16.76 -29.74
C LYS A 278 -32.44 -16.52 -30.61
N GLN A 279 -32.27 -16.30 -31.91
CA GLN A 279 -33.35 -16.02 -32.87
C GLN A 279 -33.97 -17.28 -33.47
N ASN A 280 -33.36 -18.46 -33.28
CA ASN A 280 -33.91 -19.75 -33.69
C ASN A 280 -33.70 -20.82 -32.60
N PRO A 281 -34.70 -21.08 -31.72
CA PRO A 281 -34.62 -22.16 -30.73
C PRO A 281 -34.69 -23.58 -31.36
N ASN A 282 -34.93 -23.69 -32.67
CA ASN A 282 -35.15 -24.94 -33.38
C ASN A 282 -34.12 -25.16 -34.50
N CYS A 283 -32.85 -25.36 -34.16
CA CYS A 283 -31.91 -26.19 -34.93
C CYS A 283 -30.54 -26.21 -34.26
N ALA A 284 -30.28 -27.22 -33.43
CA ALA A 284 -29.01 -27.96 -33.31
C ALA A 284 -28.97 -28.73 -31.98
N ALA A 285 -29.95 -29.62 -31.78
CA ALA A 285 -29.64 -30.90 -31.18
C ALA A 285 -28.86 -31.70 -32.23
N ASN A 286 -27.54 -31.76 -32.12
CA ASN A 286 -26.73 -32.96 -32.37
C ASN A 286 -25.25 -32.67 -32.07
N GLY A 287 -24.62 -33.67 -31.45
CA GLY A 287 -23.31 -33.67 -30.77
C GLY A 287 -22.17 -32.97 -31.51
N VAL A 288 -21.12 -32.56 -30.80
CA VAL A 288 -20.13 -33.54 -30.32
C VAL A 288 -19.78 -33.35 -28.84
N SER A 289 -19.99 -34.42 -28.08
CA SER A 289 -19.41 -34.68 -26.77
C SER A 289 -17.88 -34.69 -26.84
N MET A 290 -17.20 -33.97 -25.95
CA MET A 290 -15.86 -34.34 -25.52
C MET A 290 -15.81 -34.37 -23.99
N GLU A 291 -15.41 -35.53 -23.49
CA GLU A 291 -15.31 -35.94 -22.11
C GLU A 291 -14.52 -34.96 -21.25
N SER A 292 -15.15 -34.50 -20.17
CA SER A 292 -14.45 -33.99 -18.99
C SER A 292 -14.01 -35.18 -18.12
N SER A 293 -12.89 -35.80 -18.48
CA SER A 293 -12.18 -36.71 -17.60
C SER A 293 -11.42 -35.91 -16.54
N GLN A 294 -11.87 -36.04 -15.28
CA GLN A 294 -11.08 -36.00 -14.05
C GLN A 294 -10.01 -34.89 -13.90
N LEU A 295 -10.39 -33.83 -13.18
CA LEU A 295 -9.46 -33.07 -12.33
C LEU A 295 -9.15 -33.90 -11.06
N PRO A 296 -7.88 -34.08 -10.66
CA PRO A 296 -7.55 -34.60 -9.34
C PRO A 296 -7.76 -33.53 -8.25
N ALA A 297 -8.25 -33.97 -7.10
CA ALA A 297 -8.54 -33.19 -5.91
C ALA A 297 -7.29 -32.53 -5.28
N PRO A 298 -7.45 -31.45 -4.49
CA PRO A 298 -6.35 -30.71 -3.88
C PRO A 298 -5.74 -31.48 -2.70
N ILE A 299 -4.41 -31.55 -2.66
CA ILE A 299 -3.65 -32.06 -1.51
C ILE A 299 -3.55 -30.93 -0.49
N LEU A 300 -4.32 -31.03 0.59
CA LEU A 300 -4.04 -30.35 1.85
C LEU A 300 -2.84 -31.06 2.50
N SER A 301 -1.78 -30.31 2.78
CA SER A 301 -0.76 -30.73 3.75
C SER A 301 -0.97 -29.96 5.05
N SER A 302 -0.96 -30.70 6.15
CA SER A 302 -0.67 -30.21 7.50
C SER A 302 0.81 -29.83 7.60
#